data_AF-A0A815CCL5-F1
#
_entry.id   AF-A0A815CCL5-F1
#
_cell.length_a   1.000
_cell.length_b   1.000
_cell.length_c   1.000
_cell.angle_alpha   90.00
_cell.angle_beta   90.00
_cell.angle_gamma   90.00
#
_symmetry.space_group_name_H-M   'P 1'
#
loop_
_entity.id
_entity.type
_entity.pdbx_description
1 polymer ?
#
loop_
_entity_poly.entity_id
_entity_poly.type
_entity_poly.pdbx_seq_one_letter_code
_entity_poly.pdbx_strand_id
1 'polypeptide(L)'
;MIRNISDEEFHAINTLKNNKEIIISRADKGNAIIIMDRKNYMEKIQQILQLKQPKGIKREELVKLIRKAAKLIMNGFSIPVNSIENLAPDGQLFIEMCKRDKKFCELVTARAPGTDFGCYHFWVEELIHERGPWREQVSTHGIRKTRCSYNLTLMRELRDKYGIRHYEISVNQSKISG
;
A
#
# COMPACT_ATOMS: atom_id res chain seq x y z
N MET A 1 9.48 27.72 -18.27
CA MET A 1 9.29 26.92 -17.04
C MET A 1 7.83 26.50 -17.01
N ILE A 2 7.52 25.23 -17.22
CA ILE A 2 6.13 24.73 -17.26
C ILE A 2 5.60 24.74 -15.82
N ARG A 3 4.56 25.54 -15.55
CA ARG A 3 3.86 25.51 -14.27
C ARG A 3 2.78 24.42 -14.35
N ASN A 4 2.95 23.34 -13.59
CA ASN A 4 1.98 22.24 -13.50
C ASN A 4 0.80 22.55 -12.55
N ILE A 5 0.62 23.82 -12.19
CA ILE A 5 -0.44 24.31 -11.30
C ILE A 5 -0.98 25.61 -11.87
N SER A 6 -2.29 25.80 -11.75
CA SER A 6 -2.96 27.04 -12.13
C SER A 6 -2.53 28.20 -11.22
N ASP A 7 -2.79 29.43 -11.66
CA ASP A 7 -2.49 30.62 -10.85
C ASP A 7 -3.34 30.68 -9.57
N GLU A 8 -4.58 30.16 -9.62
CA GLU A 8 -5.45 30.03 -8.44
C GLU A 8 -4.87 29.05 -7.42
N GLU A 9 -4.42 27.87 -7.87
CA GLU A 9 -3.76 26.89 -7.00
C GLU A 9 -2.44 27.43 -6.45
N PHE A 10 -1.66 28.13 -7.27
CA PHE A 10 -0.44 28.78 -6.82
C PHE A 10 -0.72 29.82 -5.73
N HIS A 11 -1.74 30.66 -5.93
CA HIS A 11 -2.15 31.63 -4.93
C HIS A 11 -2.64 30.94 -3.66
N ALA A 12 -3.47 29.91 -3.77
CA ALA A 12 -3.98 29.15 -2.62
C ALA A 12 -2.84 28.51 -1.81
N ILE A 13 -1.87 27.87 -2.49
CA ILE A 13 -0.68 27.29 -1.86
C ILE A 13 0.14 28.37 -1.18
N ASN A 14 0.33 29.53 -1.83
CA ASN A 14 1.10 30.63 -1.25
C ASN A 14 0.38 31.21 -0.01
N THR A 15 -0.94 31.35 -0.04
CA THR A 15 -1.74 31.76 1.12
C THR A 15 -1.61 30.76 2.26
N LEU A 16 -1.71 29.45 1.98
CA LEU A 16 -1.56 28.39 2.98
C LEU A 16 -0.15 28.37 3.59
N LYS A 17 0.90 28.48 2.76
CA LYS A 17 2.30 28.51 3.23
C LYS A 17 2.61 29.72 4.12
N ASN A 18 1.94 30.85 3.87
CA ASN A 18 2.14 32.08 4.63
C ASN A 18 1.19 32.20 5.84
N ASN A 19 0.20 31.32 5.97
CA ASN A 19 -0.69 31.31 7.12
C ASN A 19 0.04 30.73 8.35
N LYS A 20 0.29 31.60 9.34
CA LYS A 20 0.99 31.25 10.58
C LYS A 20 0.10 30.51 11.58
N GLU A 21 -1.21 30.47 11.40
CA GLU A 21 -2.13 29.76 12.30
C GLU A 21 -2.24 28.27 12.00
N ILE A 22 -1.61 27.80 10.92
CA ILE A 22 -1.58 26.38 10.56
C ILE A 22 -0.16 25.84 10.51
N ILE A 23 -0.02 24.53 10.76
CA ILE A 23 1.20 23.76 10.62
C ILE A 23 0.99 22.78 9.48
N ILE A 24 1.92 22.80 8.52
CA ILE A 24 1.98 21.88 7.39
C ILE A 24 3.24 21.03 7.56
N SER A 25 3.08 19.72 7.69
CA SER A 25 4.20 18.78 7.87
C SER A 25 4.01 17.48 7.10
N ARG A 26 5.10 16.72 6.90
CA ARG A 26 5.03 15.37 6.34
C ARG A 26 4.61 14.37 7.42
N ALA A 27 3.78 13.41 7.06
CA ALA A 27 3.46 12.29 7.94
C ALA A 27 4.69 11.38 8.13
N ASP A 28 4.80 10.76 9.31
CA ASP A 28 5.86 9.79 9.63
C ASP A 28 5.73 8.48 8.82
N LYS A 29 4.50 8.10 8.45
CA LYS A 29 4.20 6.90 7.65
C LYS A 29 3.28 7.23 6.47
N GLY A 30 3.62 6.73 5.30
CA GLY A 30 2.86 6.91 4.06
C GLY A 30 3.18 8.22 3.31
N ASN A 31 2.62 8.37 2.11
CA ASN A 31 2.78 9.56 1.27
C ASN A 31 1.65 10.57 1.52
N ALA A 32 1.60 11.13 2.72
CA ALA A 32 0.56 12.07 3.14
C ALA A 32 1.16 13.36 3.74
N ILE A 33 0.42 14.47 3.58
CA ILE A 33 0.72 15.77 4.18
C ILE A 33 -0.31 16.01 5.28
N ILE A 34 0.17 16.42 6.45
CA ILE A 34 -0.66 16.78 7.59
C ILE A 34 -0.81 18.30 7.62
N ILE A 35 -2.04 18.77 7.70
CA ILE A 35 -2.38 20.19 7.90
C ILE A 35 -3.18 20.26 9.20
N MET A 36 -2.70 21.04 10.16
CA MET A 36 -3.33 21.19 11.47
C MET A 36 -3.32 22.64 11.92
N ASP A 37 -4.27 23.01 12.76
CA ASP A 37 -4.22 24.26 13.52
C ASP A 37 -2.98 24.28 14.44
N ARG A 38 -2.29 25.42 14.47
CA ARG A 38 -1.04 25.59 15.22
C ARG A 38 -1.28 25.48 16.72
N LYS A 39 -2.37 26.04 17.24
CA LYS A 39 -2.68 25.97 18.67
C LYS A 39 -2.90 24.52 19.08
N ASN A 40 -3.70 23.77 18.34
CA ASN A 40 -3.92 22.33 18.57
C ASN A 40 -2.62 21.52 18.49
N TYR A 41 -1.77 21.83 17.50
CA TYR A 41 -0.46 21.17 17.36
C TYR A 41 0.46 21.43 18.56
N MET A 42 0.53 22.69 19.00
CA MET A 42 1.36 23.08 20.14
C MET A 42 0.85 22.49 21.46
N GLU A 43 -0.46 22.45 21.68
CA GLU A 43 -1.08 21.78 22.83
C GLU A 43 -0.73 20.29 22.85
N LYS A 44 -0.82 19.62 21.70
CA LYS A 44 -0.47 18.20 21.58
C LYS A 44 1.01 17.94 21.83
N ILE A 45 1.90 18.80 21.33
CA ILE A 45 3.34 18.71 21.64
C ILE A 45 3.59 18.93 23.12
N GLN A 46 2.97 19.93 23.74
CA GLN A 46 3.12 20.16 25.18
C GLN A 46 2.64 18.96 25.99
N GLN A 47 1.52 18.35 25.62
CA GLN A 47 1.06 17.10 26.24
C GLN A 47 2.10 15.99 26.06
N ILE A 48 2.68 15.80 24.87
CA ILE A 48 3.72 14.78 24.62
C ILE A 48 5.01 15.06 25.39
N LEU A 49 5.39 16.33 25.57
CA LEU A 49 6.59 16.71 26.31
C LEU A 49 6.40 16.63 27.83
N GLN A 50 5.19 16.93 28.33
CA GLN A 50 4.83 16.87 29.75
C GLN A 50 4.50 15.46 30.22
N LEU A 51 3.87 14.66 29.35
CA LEU A 51 3.84 13.22 29.50
C LEU A 51 5.30 12.79 29.42
N LYS A 52 5.94 12.56 30.57
CA LYS A 52 7.17 11.76 30.63
C LYS A 52 6.87 10.53 29.79
N GLN A 53 7.37 10.47 28.56
CA GLN A 53 7.17 9.30 27.72
C GLN A 53 7.58 8.12 28.61
N PRO A 54 6.70 7.12 28.83
CA PRO A 54 7.11 5.95 29.58
C PRO A 54 8.40 5.48 28.92
N LYS A 55 9.50 5.50 29.68
CA LYS A 55 10.85 5.17 29.21
C LYS A 55 10.81 3.73 28.72
N GLY A 56 10.44 3.54 27.46
CA GLY A 56 10.08 2.23 26.92
C GLY A 56 8.95 1.54 27.70
N ILE A 57 8.56 0.37 27.20
CA ILE A 57 7.82 -0.60 28.00
C ILE A 57 8.78 -1.10 29.09
N LYS A 58 8.35 -1.08 30.36
CA LYS A 58 9.14 -1.64 31.47
C LYS A 58 9.46 -3.10 31.17
N ARG A 59 10.70 -3.53 31.40
CA ARG A 59 11.18 -4.88 31.06
C ARG A 59 10.22 -5.96 31.57
N GLU A 60 9.70 -5.81 32.78
CA GLU A 60 8.77 -6.76 33.40
C GLU A 60 7.43 -6.83 32.66
N GLU A 61 6.94 -5.69 32.17
CA GLU A 61 5.70 -5.59 31.40
C GLU A 61 5.88 -6.19 29.99
N LEU A 62 7.02 -5.92 29.35
CA LEU A 62 7.38 -6.53 28.06
C LEU A 62 7.46 -8.06 28.19
N VAL A 63 8.14 -8.57 29.21
CA VAL A 63 8.25 -10.01 29.46
C VAL A 63 6.88 -10.64 29.73
N LYS A 64 5.99 -9.96 30.47
CA LYS A 64 4.61 -10.42 30.67
C LYS A 64 3.83 -10.49 29.35
N LEU A 65 3.95 -9.47 28.50
CA LEU A 65 3.30 -9.44 27.19
C LEU A 65 3.82 -10.55 26.26
N ILE A 66 5.13 -10.75 26.20
CA ILE A 66 5.75 -11.83 25.40
C ILE A 66 5.28 -13.20 25.89
N ARG A 67 5.27 -13.44 27.21
CA ARG A 67 4.76 -14.71 27.77
C ARG A 67 3.28 -14.92 27.48
N LYS A 68 2.46 -13.87 27.57
CA LYS A 68 1.04 -13.92 27.21
C LYS A 68 0.87 -14.26 25.74
N ALA A 69 1.60 -13.62 24.84
CA ALA A 69 1.58 -13.90 23.41
C ALA A 69 2.02 -15.33 23.11
N ALA A 70 3.14 -15.79 23.70
CA ALA A 70 3.61 -17.16 23.55
C ALA A 70 2.56 -18.18 24.02
N LYS A 71 1.91 -17.94 25.16
CA LYS A 71 0.84 -18.80 25.67
C LYS A 71 -0.37 -18.84 24.74
N LEU A 72 -0.76 -17.69 24.18
CA LEU A 72 -1.84 -17.62 23.18
C LEU A 72 -1.49 -18.40 21.91
N ILE A 73 -0.24 -18.29 21.43
CA ILE A 73 0.22 -19.03 20.25
C ILE A 73 0.22 -20.54 20.55
N MET A 74 0.82 -20.96 21.67
CA MET A 74 0.94 -22.37 22.05
C MET A 74 -0.41 -23.04 22.31
N ASN A 75 -1.36 -22.31 22.89
CA ASN A 75 -2.69 -22.85 23.20
C ASN A 75 -3.65 -22.79 22.01
N GLY A 76 -3.24 -22.16 20.89
CA GLY A 76 -4.14 -21.77 19.82
C GLY A 76 -5.05 -20.64 20.27
N PHE A 77 -4.87 -19.45 19.72
CA PHE A 77 -5.82 -18.36 19.89
C PHE A 77 -6.79 -18.36 18.71
N SER A 78 -8.08 -18.27 18.99
CA SER A 78 -9.04 -18.01 17.92
C SER A 78 -8.96 -16.54 17.57
N ILE A 79 -8.64 -16.23 16.31
CA ILE A 79 -8.89 -14.88 15.79
C ILE A 79 -10.41 -14.70 15.84
N PRO A 80 -10.93 -13.63 16.47
CA PRO A 80 -12.37 -13.45 16.69
C PRO A 80 -13.15 -13.18 15.40
N VAL A 81 -12.46 -13.13 14.28
CA VAL A 81 -13.00 -12.92 12.95
C VAL A 81 -12.45 -14.01 12.02
N ASN A 82 -13.27 -14.45 11.08
CA ASN A 82 -12.82 -15.37 10.05
C ASN A 82 -11.66 -14.72 9.27
N SER A 83 -10.54 -15.43 9.15
CA SER A 83 -9.31 -14.89 8.57
C SER A 83 -9.44 -14.51 7.10
N ILE A 84 -10.41 -15.07 6.38
CA ILE A 84 -10.69 -14.73 4.97
C ILE A 84 -11.62 -13.53 4.88
N GLU A 85 -12.63 -13.46 5.75
CA GLU A 85 -13.65 -12.39 5.73
C GLU A 85 -13.07 -11.05 6.19
N ASN A 86 -12.05 -11.07 7.05
CA ASN A 86 -11.38 -9.86 7.55
C ASN A 86 -10.27 -9.33 6.61
N LEU A 87 -10.10 -9.91 5.43
CA LEU A 87 -9.14 -9.38 4.44
C LEU A 87 -9.72 -8.18 3.71
N ALA A 88 -8.87 -7.21 3.41
CA ALA A 88 -9.18 -6.17 2.43
C ALA A 88 -9.49 -6.81 1.06
N PRO A 89 -10.21 -6.13 0.15
CA PRO A 89 -10.55 -6.65 -1.19
C PRO A 89 -9.34 -7.23 -1.93
N ASP A 90 -8.19 -6.55 -1.86
CA ASP A 90 -6.93 -7.01 -2.42
C ASP A 90 -6.50 -8.38 -1.84
N GLY A 91 -6.57 -8.54 -0.52
CA GLY A 91 -6.26 -9.82 0.14
C GLY A 91 -7.25 -10.93 -0.22
N GLN A 92 -8.55 -10.61 -0.33
CA GLN A 92 -9.58 -11.57 -0.74
C GLN A 92 -9.34 -12.05 -2.17
N LEU A 93 -9.02 -11.14 -3.08
CA LEU A 93 -8.65 -11.45 -4.46
C LEU A 93 -7.43 -12.37 -4.49
N PHE A 94 -6.36 -12.01 -3.78
CA PHE A 94 -5.12 -12.78 -3.79
C PHE A 94 -5.34 -14.24 -3.36
N ILE A 95 -6.10 -14.44 -2.29
CA ILE A 95 -6.44 -15.78 -1.78
C ILE A 95 -7.29 -16.56 -2.81
N GLU A 96 -8.29 -15.93 -3.43
CA GLU A 96 -9.10 -16.60 -4.45
C GLU A 96 -8.29 -16.93 -5.71
N MET A 97 -7.38 -16.05 -6.11
CA MET A 97 -6.45 -16.26 -7.20
C MET A 97 -5.54 -17.48 -6.93
N CYS A 98 -4.96 -17.57 -5.73
CA CYS A 98 -4.16 -18.74 -5.29
C CYS A 98 -4.98 -20.04 -5.31
N LYS A 99 -6.25 -19.99 -4.89
CA LYS A 99 -7.15 -21.15 -4.88
C LYS A 99 -7.51 -21.64 -6.28
N ARG A 100 -7.69 -20.72 -7.23
CA ARG A 100 -8.17 -21.02 -8.60
C ARG A 100 -7.04 -21.24 -9.61
N ASP A 101 -5.86 -20.67 -9.40
CA ASP A 101 -4.68 -20.83 -10.25
C ASP A 101 -3.50 -21.38 -9.42
N LYS A 102 -3.30 -22.70 -9.50
CA LYS A 102 -2.23 -23.39 -8.77
C LYS A 102 -0.84 -22.92 -9.19
N LYS A 103 -0.62 -22.62 -10.48
CA LYS A 103 0.67 -22.14 -10.98
C LYS A 103 0.98 -20.76 -10.43
N PHE A 104 -0.03 -19.88 -10.39
CA PHE A 104 0.08 -18.61 -9.70
C PHE A 104 0.38 -18.81 -8.21
N CYS A 105 -0.31 -19.73 -7.53
CA CYS A 105 -0.11 -19.97 -6.11
C CYS A 105 1.33 -20.44 -5.81
N GLU A 106 1.86 -21.34 -6.62
CA GLU A 106 3.26 -21.77 -6.56
C GLU A 106 4.22 -20.61 -6.81
N LEU A 107 3.97 -19.80 -7.85
CA LEU A 107 4.76 -18.61 -8.19
C LEU A 107 4.87 -17.62 -7.02
N VAL A 108 3.79 -17.38 -6.28
CA VAL A 108 3.77 -16.35 -5.23
C VAL A 108 4.10 -16.86 -3.82
N THR A 109 4.12 -18.18 -3.63
CA THR A 109 4.39 -18.79 -2.31
C THR A 109 5.73 -19.53 -2.25
N ALA A 110 6.28 -19.95 -3.39
CA ALA A 110 7.56 -20.67 -3.41
C ALA A 110 8.73 -19.74 -3.07
N ARG A 111 9.37 -19.99 -1.93
CA ARG A 111 10.68 -19.43 -1.58
C ARG A 111 11.78 -20.36 -2.12
N ALA A 112 11.92 -20.45 -3.43
CA ALA A 112 12.89 -21.36 -4.05
C ALA A 112 14.01 -20.59 -4.79
N PRO A 113 15.27 -21.04 -4.70
CA PRO A 113 16.36 -20.51 -5.53
C PRO A 113 16.14 -20.88 -7.01
N GLY A 114 16.45 -19.96 -7.93
CA GLY A 114 16.37 -20.19 -9.38
C GLY A 114 15.12 -19.61 -10.07
N THR A 115 14.34 -18.79 -9.39
CA THR A 115 13.13 -18.18 -9.93
C THR A 115 13.33 -16.69 -10.32
N ASP A 116 12.57 -16.15 -11.28
CA ASP A 116 12.72 -14.75 -11.75
C ASP A 116 12.41 -13.77 -10.61
N PHE A 117 13.45 -13.23 -9.98
CA PHE A 117 13.38 -12.37 -8.78
C PHE A 117 12.27 -11.31 -8.83
N GLY A 118 11.96 -10.75 -10.01
CA GLY A 118 10.92 -9.75 -10.20
C GLY A 118 9.49 -10.22 -9.91
N CYS A 119 9.21 -11.52 -10.04
CA CYS A 119 7.87 -12.09 -9.82
C CYS A 119 7.68 -12.67 -8.42
N TYR A 120 8.70 -12.61 -7.57
CA TYR A 120 8.68 -13.21 -6.23
C TYR A 120 8.90 -12.18 -5.13
N HIS A 121 9.65 -11.10 -5.41
CA HIS A 121 9.81 -9.96 -4.50
C HIS A 121 8.90 -8.81 -4.91
N PHE A 122 7.61 -8.97 -4.67
CA PHE A 122 6.58 -7.99 -5.01
C PHE A 122 5.69 -7.68 -3.81
N TRP A 123 5.06 -6.52 -3.85
CA TRP A 123 3.93 -6.22 -2.96
C TRP A 123 2.64 -6.75 -3.58
N VAL A 124 1.73 -7.31 -2.77
CA VAL A 124 0.46 -7.88 -3.24
C VAL A 124 -0.31 -6.88 -4.13
N GLU A 125 -0.23 -5.60 -3.79
CA GLU A 125 -0.82 -4.50 -4.54
C GLU A 125 -0.20 -4.35 -5.94
N GLU A 126 1.10 -4.60 -6.12
CA GLU A 126 1.72 -4.51 -7.45
C GLU A 126 1.19 -5.58 -8.39
N LEU A 127 0.93 -6.78 -7.90
CA LEU A 127 0.29 -7.84 -8.66
C LEU A 127 -1.17 -7.47 -8.98
N ILE A 128 -1.95 -7.15 -7.96
CA ILE A 128 -3.40 -6.94 -8.06
C ILE A 128 -3.72 -5.75 -8.96
N HIS A 129 -2.89 -4.72 -8.91
CA HIS A 129 -3.05 -3.52 -9.73
C HIS A 129 -2.23 -3.60 -11.03
N GLU A 130 -1.74 -4.78 -11.43
CA GLU A 130 -0.97 -5.03 -12.66
C GLU A 130 0.14 -3.97 -12.89
N ARG A 131 1.00 -3.78 -11.88
CA ARG A 131 2.15 -2.85 -11.88
C ARG A 131 3.46 -3.62 -12.08
N GLY A 132 4.46 -2.90 -12.62
CA GLY A 132 5.80 -3.43 -12.81
C GLY A 132 5.83 -4.70 -13.68
N PRO A 133 6.42 -5.82 -13.22
CA PRO A 133 6.58 -7.04 -14.01
C PRO A 133 5.26 -7.81 -14.23
N TRP A 134 4.21 -7.45 -13.49
CA TRP A 134 2.86 -8.02 -13.62
C TRP A 134 2.03 -7.33 -14.70
N ARG A 135 2.45 -6.15 -15.17
CA ARG A 135 1.79 -5.42 -16.24
C ARG A 135 1.98 -6.11 -17.59
N GLU A 136 0.93 -6.07 -18.41
CA GLU A 136 1.02 -6.42 -19.83
C GLU A 136 1.92 -5.41 -20.58
N GLN A 137 3.01 -5.90 -21.19
CA GLN A 137 3.95 -5.07 -21.96
C GLN A 137 3.86 -5.41 -23.45
N VAL A 138 4.02 -4.40 -24.31
CA VAL A 138 4.12 -4.59 -25.76
C VAL A 138 5.57 -4.96 -26.09
N SER A 139 5.78 -6.18 -26.59
CA SER A 139 7.07 -6.60 -27.11
C SER A 139 7.40 -5.88 -28.43
N THR A 140 8.66 -5.93 -28.85
CA THR A 140 9.13 -5.39 -30.14
C THR A 140 8.39 -5.95 -31.36
N HIS A 141 7.71 -7.09 -31.21
CA HIS A 141 6.93 -7.75 -32.25
C HIS A 141 5.43 -7.46 -32.14
N GLY A 142 5.02 -6.48 -31.33
CA GLY A 142 3.61 -6.11 -31.11
C GLY A 142 2.84 -7.08 -30.20
N ILE A 143 3.45 -8.20 -29.79
CA ILE A 143 2.81 -9.18 -28.90
C ILE A 143 2.77 -8.59 -27.50
N ARG A 144 1.58 -8.54 -26.91
CA ARG A 144 1.36 -8.18 -25.52
C ARG A 144 1.65 -9.38 -24.62
N LYS A 145 2.60 -9.23 -23.69
CA LYS A 145 2.98 -10.30 -22.76
C LYS A 145 3.35 -9.72 -21.39
N THR A 146 2.97 -10.40 -20.32
CA THR A 146 3.44 -10.10 -18.97
C THR A 146 4.82 -10.72 -18.75
N ARG A 147 5.65 -10.10 -17.90
CA ARG A 147 6.93 -10.72 -17.50
C ARG A 147 6.69 -11.91 -16.56
N CYS A 148 5.73 -11.76 -15.65
CA CYS A 148 5.31 -12.83 -14.76
C CYS A 148 4.18 -13.66 -15.37
N SER A 149 4.25 -14.99 -15.25
CA SER A 149 3.27 -15.92 -15.82
C SER A 149 2.14 -16.20 -14.83
N TYR A 150 0.92 -15.75 -15.13
CA TYR A 150 -0.29 -16.00 -14.32
C TYR A 150 -1.55 -15.87 -15.19
N ASN A 151 -2.71 -16.32 -14.70
CA ASN A 151 -3.96 -16.16 -15.42
C ASN A 151 -4.51 -14.72 -15.33
N LEU A 152 -4.19 -13.92 -16.34
CA LEU A 152 -4.57 -12.51 -16.46
C LEU A 152 -6.10 -12.31 -16.55
N THR A 153 -6.80 -13.18 -17.29
CA THR A 153 -8.25 -13.12 -17.44
C THR A 153 -8.92 -13.29 -16.09
N LEU A 154 -8.51 -14.31 -15.34
CA LEU A 154 -9.02 -14.59 -14.00
C LEU A 154 -8.69 -13.45 -13.02
N MET A 155 -7.49 -12.88 -13.09
CA MET A 155 -7.14 -11.71 -12.28
C MET A 155 -8.12 -10.56 -12.51
N ARG A 156 -8.42 -10.22 -13.77
CA ARG A 156 -9.35 -9.12 -14.12
C ARG A 156 -10.79 -9.43 -13.71
N GLU A 157 -11.26 -10.66 -13.92
CA GLU A 157 -12.58 -11.11 -13.43
C GLU A 157 -12.71 -10.94 -11.90
N LEU A 158 -11.68 -11.32 -11.15
CA LEU A 158 -11.70 -11.19 -9.69
C LEU A 158 -11.60 -9.72 -9.26
N ARG A 159 -10.87 -8.88 -9.99
CA ARG A 159 -10.82 -7.44 -9.70
C ARG A 159 -12.20 -6.81 -9.84
N ASP A 160 -12.95 -7.17 -10.88
CA ASP A 160 -14.32 -6.71 -11.07
C ASP A 160 -15.22 -7.21 -9.93
N LYS A 161 -15.10 -8.50 -9.56
CA LYS A 161 -15.82 -9.10 -8.43
C LYS A 161 -15.60 -8.36 -7.11
N TYR A 162 -14.37 -7.94 -6.83
CA TYR A 162 -13.99 -7.28 -5.58
C TYR A 162 -13.97 -5.74 -5.67
N GLY A 163 -14.38 -5.15 -6.79
CA GLY A 163 -14.48 -3.70 -6.97
C GLY A 163 -13.14 -2.97 -7.08
N ILE A 164 -12.08 -3.65 -7.54
CA ILE A 164 -10.71 -3.13 -7.58
C ILE A 164 -10.43 -2.46 -8.94
N ARG A 165 -10.62 -1.14 -9.01
CA ARG A 165 -10.44 -0.35 -10.24
C ARG A 165 -8.99 0.08 -10.49
N HIS A 166 -8.60 0.14 -11.76
CA HIS A 166 -7.35 0.79 -12.18
C HIS A 166 -7.47 2.31 -11.98
N TYR A 167 -6.53 2.92 -11.27
CA TYR A 167 -6.23 4.33 -11.47
C TYR A 167 -5.37 4.43 -12.73
N GLU A 168 -6.01 4.60 -13.89
CA GLU A 168 -5.29 5.03 -15.08
C GLU A 168 -4.75 6.44 -14.81
N ILE A 169 -3.45 6.56 -14.58
CA ILE A 169 -2.77 7.83 -14.80
C ILE A 169 -2.84 8.03 -16.31
N SER A 170 -3.74 8.89 -16.76
CA SER A 170 -3.86 9.32 -18.15
C SER A 170 -2.52 9.91 -18.60
N VAL A 171 -1.70 9.10 -19.27
CA VAL A 171 -0.56 9.60 -20.02
C VAL A 171 -1.15 10.23 -21.27
N ASN A 172 -1.28 11.57 -21.27
CA ASN A 172 -1.62 12.34 -22.46
C ASN A 172 -0.68 11.94 -23.60
N GLN A 173 -1.19 11.17 -24.57
CA GLN A 173 -0.55 11.01 -25.86
C GLN A 173 -0.70 12.34 -26.61
N SER A 174 0.28 13.22 -26.44
CA SER A 174 0.50 14.32 -27.37
C SER A 174 0.81 13.71 -28.73
N LYS A 175 -0.20 13.72 -29.60
CA LYS A 175 -0.07 13.44 -31.03
C LYS A 175 1.07 14.29 -31.59
N ILE A 176 2.12 13.63 -32.09
CA ILE A 176 2.96 14.22 -33.13
C ILE A 176 2.20 13.95 -34.43
N SER A 177 1.64 15.01 -34.99
CA SER A 177 1.02 15.00 -36.32
C SER A 177 1.21 16.37 -36.94
N GLY A 178 1.91 16.41 -38.07
CA GLY A 178 2.09 17.59 -38.94
C GLY A 178 3.53 18.04 -39.02
#